data_AF-A0A966Q373-F1
#
_entry.id   AF-A0A966Q373-F1
#
_cell.length_a   1.000
_cell.length_b   1.000
_cell.length_c   1.000
_cell.angle_alpha   90.00
_cell.angle_beta   90.00
_cell.angle_gamma   90.00
#
_symmetry.space_group_name_H-M   'P 1'
#
loop_
_entity.id
_entity.type
_entity.pdbx_description
1 polymer ?
#
loop_
_entity_poly.entity_id
_entity_poly.type
_entity_poly.pdbx_seq_one_letter_code
_entity_poly.pdbx_strand_id
1 'polypeptide(L)'
;MAVPADVAVYEDVPEAVVTVAGDVVFSAVTNLTVDDAVKDWAKNYPAAYAKGLGDRQVLYGHIFRNAMMIVIAGIPAAFIGILFTGSMLIEIIFNLDGLGLLGYEAAVSRDYPVMFGTLYFFTLLGLIIN
;
A
#
# COMPACT_ATOMS: atom_id res chain seq x y z
N MET A 1 31.75 20.90 0.37
CA MET A 1 32.05 20.37 -0.98
C MET A 1 30.72 20.38 -1.73
N ALA A 2 30.56 21.22 -2.77
CA ALA A 2 29.28 21.34 -3.46
C ALA A 2 29.07 20.13 -4.39
N VAL A 3 27.96 19.43 -4.24
CA VAL A 3 27.56 18.34 -5.14
C VAL A 3 27.28 18.95 -6.53
N PRO A 4 27.81 18.36 -7.61
CA PRO A 4 27.61 18.89 -8.96
C PRO A 4 26.13 18.80 -9.36
N ALA A 5 25.64 19.78 -10.13
CA ALA A 5 24.21 20.01 -10.38
C ALA A 5 23.50 18.89 -11.16
N ASP A 6 24.25 18.03 -11.83
CA ASP A 6 23.79 16.81 -12.51
C ASP A 6 23.45 15.68 -11.55
N VAL A 7 24.15 15.58 -10.41
CA VAL A 7 23.90 14.57 -9.37
C VAL A 7 22.69 14.95 -8.50
N ALA A 8 22.45 16.25 -8.29
CA ALA A 8 21.33 16.75 -7.49
C ALA A 8 19.94 16.36 -8.07
N VAL A 9 19.81 16.22 -9.39
CA VAL A 9 18.55 15.82 -10.04
C VAL A 9 18.15 14.37 -9.72
N TYR A 10 19.13 13.51 -9.42
CA TYR A 10 18.88 12.11 -9.08
C TYR A 10 18.57 11.89 -7.59
N GLU A 11 18.81 12.90 -6.75
CA GLU A 11 18.63 12.81 -5.30
C GLU A 11 17.13 12.76 -4.91
N ASP A 12 16.26 13.43 -5.67
CA ASP A 12 14.80 13.47 -5.46
C ASP A 12 14.05 12.32 -6.16
N VAL A 13 14.71 11.59 -7.06
CA VAL A 13 14.09 10.51 -7.86
C VAL A 13 13.47 9.41 -6.99
N PRO A 14 14.10 8.92 -5.90
CA PRO A 14 13.50 7.90 -5.04
C PRO A 14 12.20 8.38 -4.37
N GLU A 15 12.17 9.63 -3.89
CA GLU A 15 10.99 10.21 -3.24
C GLU A 15 9.83 10.38 -4.23
N ALA A 16 10.13 10.86 -5.44
CA ALA A 16 9.16 11.00 -6.51
C ALA A 16 8.55 9.64 -6.91
N VAL A 17 9.36 8.59 -6.99
CA VAL A 17 8.88 7.23 -7.33
C VAL A 17 7.96 6.67 -6.26
N VAL A 18 8.30 6.84 -4.97
CA VAL A 18 7.47 6.36 -3.84
C VAL A 18 6.13 7.11 -3.79
N THR A 19 6.15 8.43 -4.01
CA THR A 19 4.95 9.27 -4.00
C THR A 19 4.00 8.91 -5.15
N VAL A 20 4.53 8.81 -6.38
CA VAL A 20 3.73 8.45 -7.55
C VAL A 20 3.13 7.04 -7.39
N ALA A 21 3.87 6.08 -6.83
CA ALA A 21 3.35 4.75 -6.55
C ALA A 21 2.18 4.77 -5.56
N GLY A 22 2.28 5.57 -4.49
CA GLY A 22 1.19 5.76 -3.52
C GLY A 22 -0.07 6.34 -4.15
N ASP A 23 0.10 7.38 -4.97
CA ASP A 23 -1.01 8.07 -5.65
C ASP A 23 -1.74 7.14 -6.65
N VAL A 24 -0.98 6.33 -7.40
CA VAL A 24 -1.54 5.35 -8.35
C VAL A 24 -2.39 4.32 -7.61
N VAL A 25 -1.89 3.79 -6.50
CA VAL A 25 -2.62 2.78 -5.71
C VAL A 25 -3.87 3.38 -5.08
N PHE A 26 -3.77 4.57 -4.50
CA PHE A 26 -4.92 5.27 -3.94
C PHE A 26 -5.98 5.53 -5.01
N SER A 27 -5.58 6.08 -6.16
CA SER A 27 -6.47 6.33 -7.29
C SER A 27 -7.15 5.05 -7.79
N ALA A 28 -6.39 3.96 -7.92
CA ALA A 28 -6.93 2.67 -8.35
C ALA A 28 -7.99 2.14 -7.36
N VAL A 29 -7.70 2.14 -6.05
CA VAL A 29 -8.65 1.69 -5.02
C VAL A 29 -9.91 2.57 -5.03
N THR A 30 -9.77 3.89 -5.14
CA THR A 30 -10.93 4.79 -5.19
C THR A 30 -11.78 4.57 -6.44
N ASN A 31 -11.16 4.42 -7.62
CA ASN A 31 -11.90 4.22 -8.87
C ASN A 31 -12.66 2.89 -8.85
N LEU A 32 -12.01 1.82 -8.40
CA LEU A 32 -12.66 0.50 -8.25
C LEU A 32 -13.81 0.54 -7.24
N THR A 33 -13.62 1.23 -6.11
CA THR A 33 -14.65 1.35 -5.07
C THR A 33 -15.87 2.14 -5.56
N VAL A 34 -15.65 3.24 -6.29
CA VAL A 34 -16.73 4.05 -6.87
C VAL A 34 -17.47 3.27 -7.96
N ASP A 35 -16.74 2.60 -8.85
CA ASP A 35 -17.32 1.79 -9.92
C ASP A 35 -18.21 0.68 -9.36
N ASP A 36 -17.74 -0.04 -8.35
CA ASP A 36 -18.52 -1.10 -7.71
C ASP A 36 -19.71 -0.52 -6.94
N ALA A 37 -19.58 0.59 -6.23
CA ALA A 37 -20.71 1.26 -5.58
C ALA A 37 -21.81 1.64 -6.58
N VAL A 38 -21.43 2.20 -7.74
CA VAL A 38 -22.39 2.60 -8.80
C VAL A 38 -23.07 1.39 -9.43
N LYS A 39 -22.31 0.33 -9.74
CA LYS A 39 -22.87 -0.92 -10.29
C LYS A 39 -23.85 -1.56 -9.31
N ASP A 40 -23.48 -1.61 -8.04
CA ASP A 40 -24.26 -2.28 -7.01
C ASP A 40 -25.52 -1.48 -6.62
N TRP A 41 -25.46 -0.14 -6.75
CA TRP A 41 -26.64 0.71 -6.72
C TRP A 41 -27.65 0.33 -7.80
N ALA A 42 -27.22 0.35 -9.06
CA ALA A 42 -28.10 0.04 -10.19
C ALA A 42 -28.72 -1.37 -10.09
N LYS A 43 -27.97 -2.33 -9.54
CA LYS A 43 -28.40 -3.71 -9.35
C LYS A 43 -29.39 -3.89 -8.20
N ASN A 44 -29.11 -3.34 -7.02
CA ASN A 44 -29.87 -3.64 -5.80
C ASN A 44 -31.03 -2.68 -5.52
N TYR A 45 -30.97 -1.46 -6.06
CA TYR A 45 -31.98 -0.42 -5.81
C TYR A 45 -33.42 -0.82 -6.21
N PRO A 46 -33.68 -1.43 -7.39
CA PRO A 46 -35.06 -1.78 -7.78
C PRO A 46 -35.71 -2.81 -6.85
N ALA A 47 -34.92 -3.79 -6.39
CA ALA A 47 -35.39 -4.81 -5.46
C ALA A 47 -35.64 -4.24 -4.06
N ALA A 48 -34.82 -3.29 -3.62
CA ALA A 48 -35.01 -2.61 -2.34
C ALA A 48 -36.21 -1.66 -2.37
N TYR A 49 -36.42 -0.96 -3.48
CA TYR A 49 -37.60 -0.13 -3.72
C TYR A 49 -38.89 -0.96 -3.68
N ALA A 50 -38.91 -2.13 -4.35
CA ALA A 50 -40.04 -3.06 -4.28
C ALA A 50 -40.33 -3.60 -2.87
N LYS A 51 -39.31 -3.60 -1.98
CA LYS A 51 -39.43 -3.96 -0.56
C LYS A 51 -39.79 -2.78 0.35
N GLY A 52 -39.90 -1.56 -0.18
CA GLY A 52 -40.19 -0.35 0.59
C GLY A 52 -39.03 0.13 1.47
N LEU A 53 -37.79 -0.29 1.19
CA LEU A 53 -36.61 0.19 1.91
C LEU A 53 -36.29 1.63 1.49
N GLY A 54 -35.95 2.47 2.46
CA GLY A 54 -35.53 3.85 2.18
C GLY A 54 -34.10 3.94 1.65
N ASP A 55 -33.79 4.96 0.85
CA ASP A 55 -32.48 5.15 0.19
C ASP A 55 -31.28 5.02 1.13
N ARG A 56 -31.40 5.54 2.37
CA ARG A 56 -30.35 5.42 3.40
C ARG A 56 -30.09 3.97 3.82
N GLN A 57 -31.13 3.15 3.92
CA GLN A 57 -30.99 1.73 4.28
C GLN A 57 -30.31 0.95 3.16
N VAL A 58 -30.62 1.28 1.90
CA VAL A 58 -29.99 0.65 0.73
C VAL A 58 -28.53 1.05 0.62
N LEU A 59 -28.24 2.35 0.77
CA LEU A 59 -26.89 2.90 0.71
C LEU A 59 -25.98 2.28 1.76
N TYR A 60 -26.33 2.37 3.05
CA TYR A 60 -25.44 1.90 4.12
C TYR A 60 -25.49 0.38 4.34
N GLY A 61 -26.64 -0.26 4.09
CA GLY A 61 -26.83 -1.68 4.34
C GLY A 61 -26.30 -2.59 3.23
N HIS A 62 -26.47 -2.18 1.97
CA HIS A 62 -26.11 -3.02 0.82
C HIS A 62 -24.88 -2.47 0.09
N ILE A 63 -24.95 -1.23 -0.37
CA ILE A 63 -23.98 -0.69 -1.33
C ILE A 63 -22.66 -0.34 -0.66
N PHE A 64 -22.72 0.38 0.46
CA PHE A 64 -21.53 0.78 1.23
C PHE A 64 -20.81 -0.44 1.80
N ARG A 65 -21.55 -1.41 2.35
CA ARG A 65 -20.95 -2.65 2.86
C ARG A 65 -20.22 -3.41 1.75
N ASN A 66 -20.78 -3.46 0.54
CA ASN A 66 -20.15 -4.16 -0.58
C ASN A 66 -18.91 -3.40 -1.10
N ALA A 67 -19.05 -2.10 -1.37
CA ALA A 67 -17.94 -1.27 -1.85
C ALA A 67 -16.78 -1.20 -0.83
N MET A 68 -17.08 -1.17 0.47
CA MET A 68 -16.04 -1.15 1.51
C MET A 68 -15.20 -2.43 1.58
N MET A 69 -15.70 -3.55 1.04
CA MET A 69 -14.94 -4.80 1.00
C MET A 69 -13.67 -4.64 0.14
N ILE A 70 -13.74 -3.87 -0.95
CA ILE A 70 -12.58 -3.56 -1.81
C ILE A 70 -11.54 -2.77 -1.03
N VAL A 71 -11.98 -1.76 -0.27
CA VAL A 71 -11.10 -0.91 0.53
C VAL A 71 -10.42 -1.74 1.62
N ILE A 72 -11.17 -2.58 2.33
CA ILE A 72 -10.64 -3.46 3.38
C ILE A 72 -9.66 -4.48 2.82
N ALA A 73 -9.89 -5.00 1.61
CA ALA A 73 -8.99 -5.95 0.96
C ALA A 73 -7.75 -5.28 0.36
N GLY A 74 -7.89 -4.07 -0.19
CA GLY A 74 -6.82 -3.37 -0.92
C GLY A 74 -5.86 -2.57 -0.04
N ILE A 75 -6.34 -1.95 1.04
CA ILE A 75 -5.51 -1.11 1.91
C ILE A 75 -4.37 -1.89 2.58
N PRO A 76 -4.58 -3.08 3.18
CA PRO A 76 -3.51 -3.79 3.88
C PRO A 76 -2.32 -4.10 2.97
N ALA A 77 -2.59 -4.61 1.76
CA ALA A 77 -1.55 -4.93 0.79
C ALA A 77 -0.79 -3.68 0.32
N ALA A 78 -1.51 -2.60 0.02
CA ALA A 78 -0.92 -1.32 -0.38
C ALA A 78 -0.05 -0.70 0.73
N PHE A 79 -0.56 -0.72 1.96
CA PHE A 79 0.10 -0.13 3.12
C PHE A 79 1.42 -0.83 3.44
N ILE A 80 1.46 -2.16 3.32
CA ILE A 80 2.68 -2.94 3.55
C ILE A 80 3.74 -2.65 2.49
N GLY A 81 3.38 -2.56 1.21
CA GLY A 81 4.34 -2.25 0.14
C GLY A 81 5.00 -0.87 0.34
N ILE A 82 4.21 0.12 0.76
CA ILE A 82 4.70 1.46 1.08
C ILE A 82 5.54 1.43 2.36
N LEU A 83 5.09 0.74 3.42
CA LEU A 83 5.83 0.65 4.68
C LEU A 83 7.16 -0.08 4.54
N PHE A 84 7.23 -1.17 3.78
CA PHE A 84 8.48 -1.91 3.56
C PHE A 84 9.48 -1.11 2.73
N THR A 85 8.99 -0.39 1.71
CA THR A 85 9.84 0.47 0.89
C THR A 85 10.31 1.69 1.68
N GLY A 86 9.44 2.25 2.53
CA GLY A 86 9.74 3.37 3.40
C GLY A 86 10.52 3.01 4.67
N SER A 87 10.53 1.74 5.11
CA SER A 87 11.08 1.35 6.41
C SER A 87 12.58 1.60 6.50
N MET A 88 13.34 1.28 5.45
CA MET A 88 14.77 1.54 5.42
C MET A 88 15.07 3.05 5.49
N LEU A 89 14.27 3.86 4.81
CA LEU A 89 14.46 5.30 4.74
C LEU A 89 14.18 5.96 6.10
N ILE A 90 13.12 5.53 6.81
CA ILE A 90 12.86 5.98 8.18
C ILE A 90 13.91 5.45 9.18
N GLU A 91 14.43 4.22 9.00
CA GLU A 91 15.47 3.66 9.86
C GLU A 91 16.75 4.50 9.79
N ILE A 92 17.11 4.96 8.59
CA ILE A 92 18.26 5.85 8.36
C ILE A 92 18.01 7.24 8.94
N ILE A 93 16.85 7.87 8.67
CA ILE A 93 16.58 9.25 9.14
C ILE A 93 16.51 9.32 10.67
N PHE A 94 15.92 8.31 11.32
CA PHE A 94 15.73 8.29 12.76
C PHE A 94 16.84 7.56 13.54
N ASN A 95 17.89 7.05 12.86
CA ASN A 95 18.95 6.22 13.45
C ASN A 95 18.38 5.05 14.29
N LEU A 96 17.46 4.28 13.70
CA LEU A 96 16.88 3.10 14.34
C LEU A 96 17.57 1.84 13.82
N ASP A 97 17.88 0.91 14.72
CA ASP A 97 18.45 -0.39 14.39
C ASP A 97 17.34 -1.35 13.90
N GLY A 98 16.96 -1.20 12.63
CA GLY A 98 15.91 -2.00 12.00
C GLY A 98 16.45 -3.14 11.12
N LEU A 99 15.53 -4.04 10.76
CA LEU A 99 15.84 -5.20 9.91
C LEU A 99 16.09 -4.80 8.44
N GLY A 100 15.56 -3.66 7.99
CA GLY A 100 15.78 -3.14 6.65
C GLY A 100 17.22 -2.67 6.47
N LEU A 101 17.70 -1.84 7.39
CA LEU A 101 19.08 -1.36 7.47
C LEU A 101 20.05 -2.52 7.67
N LEU A 102 19.75 -3.45 8.58
CA LEU A 102 20.58 -4.63 8.82
C LEU A 102 20.75 -5.51 7.56
N GLY A 103 19.67 -5.72 6.80
CA GLY A 103 19.73 -6.45 5.54
C GLY A 103 20.57 -5.74 4.47
N TYR A 104 20.45 -4.41 4.39
CA TYR A 104 21.26 -3.58 3.49
C TYR A 104 22.75 -3.63 3.86
N GLU A 105 23.10 -3.43 5.13
CA GLU A 105 24.48 -3.47 5.60
C GLU A 105 25.10 -4.85 5.42
N ALA A 106 24.36 -5.93 5.69
CA ALA A 106 24.81 -7.30 5.45
C ALA A 106 25.09 -7.55 3.95
N ALA A 107 24.29 -6.97 3.06
CA ALA A 107 24.51 -7.09 1.62
C ALA A 107 25.79 -6.36 1.17
N VAL A 108 26.01 -5.15 1.67
CA VAL A 108 27.21 -4.34 1.35
C VAL A 108 28.48 -4.95 1.94
N SER A 109 28.41 -5.42 3.19
CA SER A 109 29.52 -6.06 3.90
C SER A 109 29.79 -7.52 3.49
N ARG A 110 28.93 -8.09 2.63
CA ARG A 110 28.97 -9.50 2.19
C ARG A 110 28.86 -10.50 3.34
N ASP A 111 28.11 -10.15 4.38
CA ASP A 111 27.74 -11.06 5.45
C ASP A 111 26.58 -11.96 4.98
N TYR A 112 26.94 -13.04 4.27
CA TYR A 112 25.97 -13.97 3.69
C TYR A 112 25.01 -14.59 4.72
N PRO A 113 25.46 -15.03 5.92
CA PRO A 113 24.54 -15.52 6.95
C PRO A 113 23.43 -14.54 7.32
N VAL A 114 23.77 -13.27 7.59
CA VAL A 114 22.78 -12.26 7.98
C VAL A 114 21.91 -11.84 6.79
N MET A 115 22.49 -11.72 5.60
CA MET A 115 21.78 -11.43 4.36
C MET A 115 20.71 -12.49 4.06
N PHE A 116 21.04 -13.78 4.14
CA PHE A 116 20.07 -14.85 3.91
C PHE A 116 19.03 -14.95 5.03
N GLY A 117 19.40 -14.65 6.28
CA GLY A 117 18.47 -14.62 7.40
C GLY A 117 17.38 -13.54 7.25
N THR A 118 17.79 -12.32 6.86
CA THR A 118 16.86 -11.21 6.63
C THR A 118 15.96 -11.45 5.41
N LEU A 119 16.51 -11.99 4.31
CA LEU A 119 15.72 -12.43 3.15
C LEU A 119 14.69 -13.51 3.52
N TYR A 120 15.10 -14.52 4.27
CA TYR A 120 14.20 -15.57 4.73
C TYR A 120 13.06 -15.01 5.59
N PHE A 121 13.37 -14.10 6.50
CA PHE A 121 12.36 -13.47 7.35
C PHE A 121 11.35 -12.66 6.52
N PHE A 122 11.82 -11.80 5.61
CA PHE A 122 10.93 -10.99 4.76
C PHE A 122 10.08 -11.82 3.80
N THR A 123 10.63 -12.90 3.23
CA THR A 123 9.87 -13.82 2.38
C THR A 123 8.80 -14.59 3.15
N LEU A 124 9.10 -15.05 4.37
CA LEU A 124 8.15 -15.72 5.24
C LEU A 124 7.03 -14.76 5.68
N LEU A 125 7.39 -13.51 6.02
CA LEU A 125 6.43 -12.48 6.40
C LEU A 125 5.50 -12.15 5.21
N GLY A 126 6.05 -12.02 4.00
CA GLY A 126 5.26 -11.85 2.77
C GLY A 126 4.33 -13.02 2.49
N LEU A 127 4.73 -14.26 2.81
CA LEU A 127 3.89 -15.45 2.63
C LEU A 127 2.74 -15.51 3.64
N ILE A 128 2.94 -15.12 4.90
CA ILE A 128 1.88 -15.15 5.92
C ILE A 128 0.76 -14.15 5.61
N ILE A 129 1.11 -13.05 4.95
CA ILE A 129 0.20 -11.93 4.68
C ILE A 129 -0.61 -12.12 3.39
N ASN A 130 -0.11 -12.92 2.46
CA ASN A 130 -0.71 -13.17 1.14
C ASN A 130 -1.67 -14.37 1.19
#